data_AF-A0A2H0QAE4-F1
#
_entry.id   AF-A0A2H0QAE4-F1
#
_cell.length_a   1.000
_cell.length_b   1.000
_cell.length_c   1.000
_cell.angle_alpha   90.00
_cell.angle_beta   90.00
_cell.angle_gamma   90.00
#
_symmetry.space_group_name_H-M   'P 1'
#
loop_
_entity.id
_entity.type
_entity.pdbx_description
1 polymer ?
#
loop_
_entity_poly.entity_id
_entity_poly.type
_entity_poly.pdbx_seq_one_letter_code
_entity_poly.pdbx_strand_id
1 'polypeptide(L)'
;MLKISILIVFSLFSGFIHGEESNPTRDAMWHYEYIDRNHEKSETWKHLGIIYAASWALYPLTQPTVFKDNGSFKNYGNNFGEVVFDRDTPFWNWLVHPISGSQLYLYYRANGYNRIDSVGLTFISSTLFEFTVEVYTEPASIQDLYQTPILGSILGYGIENLSLWLLNTNHPIAKFLGHTLNPSTMFGFFEGKVRTVPSLDGKGGAGVTFIYEF
;
A
#
# COMPACT_ATOMS: atom_id res chain seq x y z
N MET A 1 27.89 23.29 1.51
CA MET A 1 28.53 22.14 0.82
C MET A 1 28.41 20.93 1.74
N LEU A 2 27.40 20.10 1.53
CA LEU A 2 27.06 18.96 2.38
C LEU A 2 27.49 17.67 1.66
N LYS A 3 28.49 16.96 2.19
CA LYS A 3 28.86 15.61 1.72
C LYS A 3 28.07 14.61 2.54
N ILE A 4 27.18 13.86 1.89
CA ILE A 4 26.46 12.72 2.48
C ILE A 4 27.25 11.47 2.09
N SER A 5 27.89 10.84 3.07
CA SER A 5 28.51 9.53 2.93
C SER A 5 27.47 8.46 3.24
N ILE A 6 27.14 7.65 2.22
CA ILE A 6 26.32 6.45 2.32
C ILE A 6 27.19 5.36 2.96
N LEU A 7 26.81 4.89 4.14
CA LEU A 7 27.40 3.71 4.78
C LEU A 7 26.47 2.51 4.55
N ILE A 8 26.86 1.63 3.63
CA ILE A 8 26.27 0.30 3.44
C ILE A 8 26.87 -0.62 4.50
N VAL A 9 26.03 -1.20 5.36
CA VAL A 9 26.45 -2.27 6.28
C VAL A 9 26.10 -3.60 5.62
N PHE A 10 27.11 -4.26 5.07
CA PHE A 10 27.07 -5.63 4.56
C PHE A 10 28.13 -6.43 5.31
N SER A 11 27.71 -7.32 6.23
CA SER A 11 28.52 -8.37 6.87
C SER A 11 27.70 -8.96 8.02
N LEU A 12 27.65 -10.24 8.35
CA LEU A 12 28.29 -11.48 7.92
C LEU A 12 27.62 -12.54 8.81
N PHE A 13 27.09 -13.64 8.27
CA PHE A 13 27.00 -14.90 9.01
C PHE A 13 27.18 -16.05 8.03
N SER A 14 28.45 -16.34 7.74
CA SER A 14 28.93 -17.63 7.28
C SER A 14 29.03 -18.55 8.50
N GLY A 15 28.17 -19.56 8.57
CA GLY A 15 28.15 -20.55 9.64
C GLY A 15 27.73 -21.91 9.13
N PHE A 16 28.72 -22.79 9.00
CA PHE A 16 28.66 -24.25 9.04
C PHE A 16 28.07 -25.05 7.86
N ILE A 17 29.02 -25.66 7.14
CA ILE A 17 28.86 -26.91 6.38
C ILE A 17 28.70 -28.07 7.37
N HIS A 18 27.54 -28.73 7.35
CA HIS A 18 27.42 -30.16 7.60
C HIS A 18 26.27 -30.70 6.77
N GLY A 19 26.53 -31.74 5.99
CA GLY A 19 25.61 -32.29 5.01
C GLY A 19 24.48 -33.09 5.66
N GLU A 20 23.26 -32.70 5.34
CA GLU A 20 22.17 -33.61 5.04
C GLU A 20 21.74 -33.29 3.60
N GLU A 21 21.74 -34.28 2.72
CA GLU A 21 21.00 -34.17 1.46
C GLU A 21 19.52 -34.10 1.82
N SER A 22 19.03 -32.90 2.11
CA SER A 22 17.61 -32.63 2.16
C SER A 22 17.08 -32.93 0.76
N ASN A 23 16.25 -33.98 0.65
CA ASN A 23 15.32 -34.17 -0.45
C ASN A 23 14.87 -32.79 -0.94
N PRO A 24 14.94 -32.44 -2.24
CA PRO A 24 14.51 -31.12 -2.69
C PRO A 24 13.02 -31.03 -2.41
N THR A 25 12.68 -30.52 -1.22
CA THR A 25 11.39 -29.92 -0.96
C THR A 25 11.32 -28.85 -2.01
N ARG A 26 10.56 -29.09 -3.09
CA ARG A 26 10.23 -28.05 -4.04
C ARG A 26 9.68 -26.92 -3.19
N ASP A 27 10.48 -25.86 -2.98
CA ASP A 27 10.09 -24.71 -2.19
C ASP A 27 8.73 -24.32 -2.71
N ALA A 28 7.74 -24.37 -1.85
CA ALA A 28 6.39 -24.12 -2.30
C ALA A 28 6.33 -22.68 -2.78
N MET A 29 6.11 -22.54 -4.07
CA MET A 29 6.20 -21.26 -4.74
C MET A 29 4.95 -20.47 -4.37
N TRP A 30 5.13 -19.44 -3.54
CA TRP A 30 4.09 -18.47 -3.26
C TRP A 30 3.67 -17.80 -4.56
N HIS A 31 2.38 -17.89 -4.86
CA HIS A 31 1.72 -17.12 -5.90
C HIS A 31 1.05 -15.91 -5.24
N TYR A 32 1.23 -14.75 -5.86
CA TYR A 32 0.62 -13.51 -5.43
C TYR A 32 -0.52 -13.17 -6.37
N GLU A 33 -1.73 -13.01 -5.85
CA GLU A 33 -2.88 -12.51 -6.59
C GLU A 33 -3.75 -11.64 -5.68
N TYR A 34 -4.70 -10.89 -6.22
CA TYR A 34 -5.71 -10.24 -5.39
C TYR A 34 -7.00 -11.04 -5.44
N ILE A 35 -7.55 -11.37 -4.27
CA ILE A 35 -8.76 -12.16 -4.13
C ILE A 35 -9.87 -11.23 -3.67
N ASP A 36 -10.87 -11.05 -4.54
CA ASP A 36 -12.02 -10.22 -4.22
C ASP A 36 -12.97 -10.98 -3.29
N ARG A 37 -13.34 -10.37 -2.18
CA ARG A 37 -14.37 -10.88 -1.27
C ARG A 37 -15.32 -9.79 -0.82
N ASN A 38 -16.42 -10.20 -0.21
CA ASN A 38 -17.33 -9.28 0.46
C ASN A 38 -16.79 -8.89 1.84
N HIS A 39 -17.09 -7.67 2.26
CA HIS A 39 -16.71 -7.12 3.56
C HIS A 39 -17.94 -6.75 4.35
N GLU A 40 -17.87 -6.97 5.66
CA GLU A 40 -18.86 -6.39 6.56
C GLU A 40 -18.67 -4.88 6.67
N LYS A 41 -19.74 -4.15 6.97
CA LYS A 41 -19.65 -2.69 7.17
C LYS A 41 -18.70 -2.31 8.31
N SER A 42 -18.70 -3.09 9.39
CA SER A 42 -17.81 -2.94 10.56
C SER A 42 -16.33 -3.01 10.15
N GLU A 43 -15.99 -3.98 9.31
CA GLU A 43 -14.66 -4.17 8.74
C GLU A 43 -14.25 -2.99 7.85
N THR A 44 -15.14 -2.53 6.97
CA THR A 44 -14.88 -1.34 6.14
C THR A 44 -14.64 -0.09 6.97
N TRP A 45 -15.44 0.14 8.02
CA TRP A 45 -15.20 1.26 8.93
C TRP A 45 -13.88 1.13 9.69
N LYS A 46 -13.49 -0.09 10.07
CA LYS A 46 -12.18 -0.35 10.68
C LYS A 46 -11.05 0.00 9.72
N HIS A 47 -11.11 -0.43 8.45
CA HIS A 47 -10.08 -0.12 7.46
C HIS A 47 -9.99 1.38 7.16
N LEU A 48 -11.12 2.07 7.02
CA LEU A 48 -11.17 3.53 6.91
C LEU A 48 -10.55 4.21 8.14
N GLY A 49 -10.89 3.74 9.35
CA GLY A 49 -10.34 4.28 10.59
C GLY A 49 -8.83 4.09 10.73
N ILE A 50 -8.30 2.93 10.29
CA ILE A 50 -6.86 2.66 10.24
C ILE A 50 -6.16 3.65 9.30
N ILE A 51 -6.67 3.82 8.09
CA ILE A 51 -6.11 4.79 7.13
C ILE A 51 -6.19 6.20 7.68
N TYR A 52 -7.34 6.58 8.25
CA TYR A 52 -7.53 7.90 8.82
C TYR A 52 -6.53 8.20 9.95
N ALA A 53 -6.33 7.26 10.88
CA ALA A 53 -5.35 7.39 11.95
C ALA A 53 -3.90 7.40 11.42
N ALA A 54 -3.59 6.56 10.42
CA ALA A 54 -2.29 6.53 9.77
C ALA A 54 -2.00 7.86 9.07
N SER A 55 -2.98 8.46 8.40
CA SER A 55 -2.85 9.77 7.75
C SER A 55 -2.48 10.87 8.75
N TRP A 56 -3.15 10.93 9.91
CA TRP A 56 -2.78 11.86 10.99
C TRP A 56 -1.35 11.67 11.50
N ALA A 57 -0.87 10.43 11.54
CA ALA A 57 0.49 10.12 11.97
C ALA A 57 1.54 10.43 10.89
N LEU A 58 1.22 10.15 9.63
CA LEU A 58 2.14 10.30 8.50
C LEU A 58 2.28 11.75 8.04
N TYR A 59 1.20 12.53 8.06
CA TYR A 59 1.21 13.92 7.61
C TYR A 59 2.33 14.80 8.24
N PRO A 60 2.49 14.85 9.58
CA PRO A 60 3.59 15.61 10.19
C PRO A 60 4.98 15.02 9.89
N LEU A 61 5.06 13.73 9.53
CA LEU A 61 6.33 13.08 9.17
C LEU A 61 6.74 13.36 7.73
N THR A 62 5.78 13.47 6.81
CA THR A 62 6.03 13.76 5.40
C THR A 62 6.21 15.25 5.14
N GLN A 63 5.54 16.11 5.92
CA GLN A 63 5.59 17.57 5.78
C GLN A 63 5.92 18.30 7.10
N PRO A 64 7.07 18.02 7.74
CA PRO A 64 7.37 18.51 9.08
C PRO A 64 7.49 20.03 9.17
N THR A 65 7.93 20.71 8.10
CA THR A 65 8.05 22.17 8.06
C THR A 65 6.69 22.83 7.95
N VAL A 66 5.83 22.39 7.02
CA VAL A 66 4.47 22.91 6.85
C VAL A 66 3.66 22.70 8.13
N PHE A 67 3.74 21.50 8.71
CA PHE A 67 3.06 21.16 9.95
C PHE A 67 3.51 22.04 11.13
N LYS A 68 4.79 22.39 11.20
CA LYS A 68 5.33 23.22 12.28
C LYS A 68 5.03 24.72 12.08
N ASP A 69 5.14 25.21 10.86
CA ASP A 69 5.08 26.64 10.56
C ASP A 69 3.63 27.13 10.38
N ASN A 70 2.77 26.31 9.75
CA ASN A 70 1.37 26.64 9.47
C ASN A 70 0.39 25.93 10.41
N GLY A 71 0.82 24.89 11.13
CA GLY A 71 -0.06 24.07 11.94
C GLY A 71 -0.52 24.74 13.23
N SER A 72 -1.82 24.99 13.37
CA SER A 72 -2.42 25.40 14.64
C SER A 72 -3.92 25.16 14.68
N PHE A 73 -4.51 24.97 15.87
CA PHE A 73 -5.97 24.87 16.01
C PHE A 73 -6.72 26.12 15.56
N LYS A 74 -6.08 27.29 15.61
CA LYS A 74 -6.64 28.53 15.05
C LYS A 74 -6.73 28.45 13.53
N ASN A 75 -5.66 28.01 12.87
CA ASN A 75 -5.66 27.84 11.42
C ASN A 75 -6.61 26.73 11.00
N TYR A 76 -6.65 25.61 11.72
CA TYR A 76 -7.64 24.56 11.52
C TYR A 76 -9.06 25.14 11.49
N GLY A 77 -9.44 25.94 12.50
CA GLY A 77 -10.76 26.56 12.55
C GLY A 77 -11.04 27.56 11.41
N ASN A 78 -10.02 28.23 10.90
CA ASN A 78 -10.16 29.16 9.76
C ASN A 78 -10.31 28.40 8.44
N ASN A 79 -9.52 27.35 8.25
CA ASN A 79 -9.45 26.54 7.04
C ASN A 79 -10.66 25.60 6.92
N PHE A 80 -11.26 25.19 8.04
CA PHE A 80 -12.34 24.20 8.04
C PHE A 80 -13.56 24.69 7.28
N GLY A 81 -13.90 23.98 6.20
CA GLY A 81 -15.03 24.32 5.31
C GLY A 81 -14.67 25.32 4.20
N GLU A 82 -13.45 25.83 4.17
CA GLU A 82 -12.93 26.59 3.03
C GLU A 82 -12.45 25.61 1.94
N VAL A 83 -12.84 25.86 0.70
CA VAL A 83 -12.40 25.08 -0.47
C VAL A 83 -11.81 26.04 -1.49
N VAL A 84 -10.57 25.80 -1.88
CA VAL A 84 -9.81 26.64 -2.80
C VAL A 84 -9.37 25.85 -4.02
N PHE A 85 -9.14 26.57 -5.12
CA PHE A 85 -8.19 26.11 -6.12
C PHE A 85 -6.81 26.51 -5.62
N ASP A 86 -6.07 25.56 -5.06
CA ASP A 86 -4.70 25.81 -4.63
C ASP A 86 -3.81 26.19 -5.83
N ARG A 87 -2.59 26.64 -5.51
CA ARG A 87 -1.55 26.92 -6.49
C ARG A 87 -0.34 26.05 -6.22
N ASP A 88 -0.59 24.79 -5.93
CA ASP A 88 0.46 23.86 -5.65
C ASP A 88 1.39 23.69 -6.85
N THR A 89 2.66 23.44 -6.55
CA THR A 89 3.62 23.20 -7.63
C THR A 89 3.20 21.94 -8.37
N PRO A 90 3.41 21.84 -9.69
CA PRO A 90 3.03 20.66 -10.47
C PRO A 90 3.55 19.33 -9.91
N PHE A 91 4.62 19.35 -9.11
CA PHE A 91 5.15 18.18 -8.44
C PHE A 91 4.14 17.52 -7.47
N TRP A 92 3.41 18.30 -6.66
CA TRP A 92 2.44 17.73 -5.72
C TRP A 92 1.26 17.10 -6.48
N ASN A 93 0.64 17.90 -7.34
CA ASN A 93 -0.58 17.55 -8.10
C ASN A 93 -0.38 16.37 -9.05
N TRP A 94 0.80 16.28 -9.70
CA TRP A 94 1.06 15.24 -10.71
C TRP A 94 1.87 14.05 -10.22
N LEU A 95 2.50 14.14 -9.04
CA LEU A 95 3.31 13.05 -8.51
C LEU A 95 2.83 12.60 -7.14
N VAL A 96 2.80 13.49 -6.15
CA VAL A 96 2.55 13.09 -4.76
C VAL A 96 1.10 12.66 -4.55
N HIS A 97 0.12 13.44 -5.04
CA HIS A 97 -1.30 13.07 -4.93
C HIS A 97 -1.61 11.77 -5.68
N PRO A 98 -1.19 11.58 -6.95
CA PRO A 98 -1.37 10.30 -7.62
C PRO A 98 -0.67 9.13 -6.92
N ILE A 99 0.55 9.30 -6.43
CA ILE A 99 1.24 8.22 -5.69
C ILE A 99 0.48 7.89 -4.39
N SER A 100 0.07 8.89 -3.63
CA SER A 100 -0.65 8.70 -2.36
C SER A 100 -1.98 7.98 -2.60
N GLY A 101 -2.75 8.42 -3.60
CA GLY A 101 -3.99 7.75 -4.00
C GLY A 101 -3.76 6.32 -4.52
N SER A 102 -2.64 6.06 -5.20
CA SER A 102 -2.29 4.70 -5.64
C SER A 102 -2.04 3.75 -4.47
N GLN A 103 -1.40 4.23 -3.40
CA GLN A 103 -1.13 3.41 -2.21
C GLN A 103 -2.41 3.19 -1.39
N LEU A 104 -3.30 4.17 -1.30
CA LEU A 104 -4.64 3.99 -0.72
C LEU A 104 -5.42 2.91 -1.48
N TYR A 105 -5.43 2.98 -2.82
CA TYR A 105 -6.07 1.96 -3.66
C TYR A 105 -5.49 0.57 -3.38
N LEU A 106 -4.16 0.43 -3.40
CA LEU A 106 -3.48 -0.85 -3.17
C LEU A 106 -3.68 -1.40 -1.75
N TYR A 107 -3.84 -0.53 -0.75
CA TYR A 107 -4.20 -0.95 0.60
C TYR A 107 -5.59 -1.62 0.61
N TYR A 108 -6.60 -1.00 -0.02
CA TYR A 108 -7.93 -1.62 -0.09
C TYR A 108 -7.91 -2.91 -0.92
N ARG A 109 -7.17 -2.93 -2.04
CA ARG A 109 -6.95 -4.17 -2.79
C ARG A 109 -6.34 -5.27 -1.93
N ALA A 110 -5.32 -4.94 -1.12
CA ALA A 110 -4.64 -5.90 -0.24
C ALA A 110 -5.56 -6.52 0.79
N ASN A 111 -6.53 -5.74 1.28
CA ASN A 111 -7.57 -6.21 2.20
C ASN A 111 -8.74 -6.91 1.48
N GLY A 112 -8.60 -7.26 0.19
CA GLY A 112 -9.58 -8.08 -0.56
C GLY A 112 -10.76 -7.31 -1.17
N TYR A 113 -10.82 -5.98 -1.08
CA TYR A 113 -11.90 -5.19 -1.71
C TYR A 113 -11.75 -5.22 -3.22
N ASN A 114 -12.82 -5.46 -3.97
CA ASN A 114 -12.77 -5.37 -5.44
C ASN A 114 -12.33 -3.97 -5.92
N ARG A 115 -12.00 -3.86 -7.21
CA ARG A 115 -11.42 -2.64 -7.79
C ARG A 115 -12.32 -1.41 -7.68
N ILE A 116 -13.64 -1.58 -7.82
CA ILE A 116 -14.59 -0.46 -7.75
C ILE A 116 -14.73 0.03 -6.31
N ASP A 117 -14.85 -0.90 -5.36
CA ASP A 117 -14.90 -0.54 -3.94
C ASP A 117 -13.58 0.09 -3.49
N SER A 118 -12.44 -0.38 -4.00
CA SER A 118 -11.13 0.22 -3.73
C SER A 118 -11.02 1.65 -4.25
N VAL A 119 -11.57 1.97 -5.43
CA VAL A 119 -11.68 3.36 -5.94
C VAL A 119 -12.55 4.19 -5.00
N GLY A 120 -13.72 3.68 -4.62
CA GLY A 120 -14.65 4.38 -3.74
C GLY A 120 -14.06 4.67 -2.36
N LEU A 121 -13.39 3.68 -1.75
CA LEU A 121 -12.74 3.84 -0.45
C LEU A 121 -11.52 4.75 -0.52
N THR A 122 -10.78 4.73 -1.64
CA THR A 122 -9.72 5.70 -1.90
C THR A 122 -10.27 7.13 -1.93
N PHE A 123 -11.39 7.34 -2.64
CA PHE A 123 -12.09 8.64 -2.68
C PHE A 123 -12.52 9.11 -1.29
N ILE A 124 -13.14 8.23 -0.49
CA ILE A 124 -13.56 8.58 0.87
C ILE A 124 -12.33 8.93 1.73
N SER A 125 -11.27 8.13 1.64
CA SER A 125 -10.06 8.32 2.45
C SER A 125 -9.34 9.62 2.13
N SER A 126 -9.16 9.92 0.84
CA SER A 126 -8.50 11.16 0.41
C SER A 126 -9.37 12.38 0.72
N THR A 127 -10.69 12.28 0.56
CA THR A 127 -11.61 13.37 0.96
C THR A 127 -11.57 13.63 2.46
N LEU A 128 -11.52 12.57 3.29
CA LEU A 128 -11.35 12.73 4.73
C LEU A 128 -10.01 13.39 5.08
N PHE A 129 -8.93 12.98 4.42
CA PHE A 129 -7.62 13.61 4.58
C PHE A 129 -7.70 15.11 4.27
N GLU A 130 -8.22 15.47 3.10
CA GLU A 130 -8.32 16.85 2.62
C GLU A 130 -9.09 17.74 3.61
N PHE A 131 -10.28 17.30 4.04
CA PHE A 131 -11.17 18.12 4.85
C PHE A 131 -10.90 18.08 6.35
N THR A 132 -9.96 17.28 6.82
CA THR A 132 -9.73 17.13 8.27
C THR A 132 -8.26 17.05 8.67
N VAL A 133 -7.40 16.38 7.91
CA VAL A 133 -5.97 16.26 8.25
C VAL A 133 -5.23 17.49 7.74
N GLU A 134 -5.37 17.79 6.45
CA GLU A 134 -4.67 18.89 5.79
C GLU A 134 -5.15 20.26 6.24
N VAL A 135 -6.44 20.38 6.57
CA VAL A 135 -7.06 21.57 7.20
C VAL A 135 -6.26 22.12 8.38
N TYR A 136 -5.50 21.26 9.09
CA TYR A 136 -4.63 21.70 10.18
C TYR A 136 -3.59 22.75 9.77
N THR A 137 -3.15 22.74 8.52
CA THR A 137 -2.14 23.64 7.97
C THR A 137 -2.69 24.49 6.82
N GLU A 138 -3.51 23.92 5.94
CA GLU A 138 -3.92 24.54 4.66
C GLU A 138 -5.40 24.24 4.35
N PRO A 139 -6.15 25.14 3.68
CA PRO A 139 -7.54 24.88 3.31
C PRO A 139 -7.65 23.79 2.24
N ALA A 140 -8.81 23.12 2.17
CA ALA A 140 -9.03 22.02 1.25
C ALA A 140 -8.92 22.45 -0.23
N SER A 141 -8.22 21.66 -1.03
CA SER A 141 -8.05 21.82 -2.46
C SER A 141 -9.10 21.06 -3.25
N ILE A 142 -9.80 21.77 -4.13
CA ILE A 142 -10.72 21.16 -5.09
C ILE A 142 -10.00 20.25 -6.10
N GLN A 143 -8.71 20.49 -6.35
CA GLN A 143 -7.92 19.70 -7.30
C GLN A 143 -7.65 18.32 -6.72
N ASP A 144 -7.28 18.27 -5.45
CA ASP A 144 -6.86 17.05 -4.80
C ASP A 144 -8.02 16.08 -4.54
N LEU A 145 -9.24 16.63 -4.42
CA LEU A 145 -10.48 15.85 -4.35
C LEU A 145 -10.74 14.97 -5.58
N TYR A 146 -10.17 15.29 -6.75
CA TYR A 146 -10.27 14.41 -7.92
C TYR A 146 -8.92 13.84 -8.36
N GLN A 147 -7.82 14.58 -8.23
CA GLN A 147 -6.50 14.11 -8.65
C GLN A 147 -6.04 12.93 -7.80
N THR A 148 -6.13 13.04 -6.47
CA THR A 148 -5.72 11.98 -5.55
C THR A 148 -6.49 10.68 -5.83
N PRO A 149 -7.83 10.64 -5.77
CA PRO A 149 -8.53 9.37 -5.91
C PRO A 149 -8.64 8.87 -7.34
N ILE A 150 -8.79 9.73 -8.35
CA ILE A 150 -8.98 9.28 -9.74
C ILE A 150 -7.63 8.90 -10.36
N LEU A 151 -6.68 9.84 -10.41
CA LEU A 151 -5.37 9.57 -11.00
C LEU A 151 -4.61 8.54 -10.16
N GLY A 152 -4.75 8.63 -8.83
CA GLY A 152 -4.13 7.66 -7.94
C GLY A 152 -4.67 6.25 -8.12
N SER A 153 -5.99 6.05 -8.27
CA SER A 153 -6.51 4.71 -8.53
C SER A 153 -6.11 4.15 -9.90
N ILE A 154 -6.01 5.00 -10.93
CA ILE A 154 -5.49 4.58 -12.25
C ILE A 154 -4.03 4.11 -12.13
N LEU A 155 -3.20 4.89 -11.45
CA LEU A 155 -1.81 4.52 -11.18
C LEU A 155 -1.73 3.25 -10.33
N GLY A 156 -2.57 3.15 -9.29
CA GLY A 156 -2.68 2.01 -8.38
C GLY A 156 -3.04 0.72 -9.11
N TYR A 157 -3.96 0.77 -10.07
CA TYR A 157 -4.28 -0.36 -10.94
C TYR A 157 -3.07 -0.79 -11.79
N GLY A 158 -2.30 0.17 -12.33
CA GLY A 158 -1.05 -0.13 -13.03
C GLY A 158 -0.01 -0.82 -12.13
N ILE A 159 0.16 -0.29 -10.90
CA ILE A 159 1.07 -0.86 -9.90
C ILE A 159 0.60 -2.24 -9.43
N GLU A 160 -0.70 -2.47 -9.25
CA GLU A 160 -1.29 -3.79 -8.95
C GLU A 160 -0.79 -4.82 -9.97
N ASN A 161 -1.02 -4.57 -11.26
CA ASN A 161 -0.64 -5.52 -12.31
C ASN A 161 0.88 -5.72 -12.40
N LEU A 162 1.65 -4.63 -12.35
CA LEU A 162 3.11 -4.69 -12.45
C LEU A 162 3.75 -5.40 -11.25
N SER A 163 3.29 -5.08 -10.04
CA SER A 163 3.80 -5.70 -8.81
C SER A 163 3.49 -7.19 -8.77
N LEU A 164 2.27 -7.61 -9.10
CA LEU A 164 1.93 -9.03 -9.18
C LEU A 164 2.75 -9.77 -10.26
N TRP A 165 2.95 -9.17 -11.42
CA TRP A 165 3.81 -9.75 -12.46
C TRP A 165 5.24 -9.97 -11.94
N LEU A 166 5.82 -8.95 -11.29
CA LEU A 166 7.16 -9.01 -10.69
C LEU A 166 7.27 -10.07 -9.59
N LEU A 167 6.28 -10.13 -8.69
CA LEU A 167 6.27 -11.03 -7.53
C LEU A 167 6.14 -12.51 -7.92
N ASN A 168 5.44 -12.77 -9.04
CA ASN A 168 5.25 -14.11 -9.58
C ASN A 168 6.39 -14.56 -10.51
N THR A 169 7.45 -13.75 -10.67
CA THR A 169 8.67 -14.22 -11.35
C THR A 169 9.53 -15.07 -10.42
N ASN A 170 10.41 -15.91 -10.99
CA ASN A 170 11.39 -16.66 -10.22
C ASN A 170 12.70 -15.87 -9.97
N HIS A 171 12.65 -14.52 -9.98
CA HIS A 171 13.84 -13.68 -9.88
C HIS A 171 13.83 -12.80 -8.61
N PRO A 172 14.82 -12.92 -7.70
CA PRO A 172 14.81 -12.21 -6.41
C PRO A 172 14.72 -10.68 -6.52
N ILE A 173 15.43 -10.08 -7.48
CA ILE A 173 15.39 -8.62 -7.68
C ILE A 173 14.01 -8.18 -8.18
N ALA A 174 13.35 -8.97 -9.02
CA ALA A 174 12.02 -8.64 -9.49
C ALA A 174 11.02 -8.68 -8.32
N LYS A 175 11.10 -9.70 -7.46
CA LYS A 175 10.29 -9.75 -6.23
C LYS A 175 10.53 -8.56 -5.32
N PHE A 176 11.80 -8.18 -5.11
CA PHE A 176 12.15 -6.99 -4.34
C PHE A 176 11.52 -5.71 -4.92
N LEU A 177 11.59 -5.52 -6.24
CA LEU A 177 10.94 -4.39 -6.92
C LEU A 177 9.41 -4.44 -6.81
N GLY A 178 8.81 -5.63 -6.93
CA GLY A 178 7.37 -5.83 -6.77
C GLY A 178 6.87 -5.40 -5.40
N HIS A 179 7.57 -5.84 -4.34
CA HIS A 179 7.28 -5.42 -2.97
C HIS A 179 7.55 -3.93 -2.73
N THR A 180 8.58 -3.36 -3.34
CA THR A 180 8.89 -1.93 -3.21
C THR A 180 7.82 -1.05 -3.85
N LEU A 181 7.33 -1.44 -5.03
CA LEU A 181 6.24 -0.73 -5.72
C LEU A 181 4.90 -0.86 -5.00
N ASN A 182 4.66 -2.02 -4.39
CA ASN A 182 3.43 -2.34 -3.67
C ASN A 182 3.74 -2.90 -2.27
N PRO A 183 4.10 -2.03 -1.31
CA PRO A 183 4.50 -2.45 0.03
C PRO A 183 3.43 -3.25 0.77
N SER A 184 2.15 -3.03 0.46
CA SER A 184 1.01 -3.76 1.03
C SER A 184 1.21 -5.28 0.96
N THR A 185 1.85 -5.79 -0.09
CA THR A 185 2.14 -7.22 -0.30
C THR A 185 3.05 -7.85 0.76
N MET A 186 3.76 -7.03 1.54
CA MET A 186 4.65 -7.49 2.62
C MET A 186 3.93 -7.63 3.96
N PHE A 187 2.74 -7.07 4.11
CA PHE A 187 2.02 -7.05 5.39
C PHE A 187 1.10 -8.24 5.56
N GLY A 188 0.77 -8.56 6.81
CA GLY A 188 -0.10 -9.68 7.16
C GLY A 188 -1.56 -9.50 6.72
N PHE A 189 -2.00 -8.27 6.44
CA PHE A 189 -3.35 -8.00 5.93
C PHE A 189 -3.49 -8.25 4.42
N PHE A 190 -2.41 -8.62 3.72
CA PHE A 190 -2.48 -8.94 2.29
C PHE A 190 -3.02 -10.36 2.11
N GLU A 191 -4.28 -10.47 1.71
CA GLU A 191 -5.00 -11.74 1.58
C GLU A 191 -4.71 -12.51 0.28
N GLY A 192 -3.66 -12.10 -0.43
CA GLY A 192 -3.36 -12.51 -1.79
C GLY A 192 -2.31 -13.59 -1.94
N LYS A 193 -1.81 -14.15 -0.84
CA LYS A 193 -0.75 -15.18 -0.85
C LYS A 193 -1.38 -16.55 -0.96
N VAL A 194 -1.14 -17.19 -2.10
CA VAL A 194 -1.65 -18.52 -2.41
C VAL A 194 -0.49 -19.50 -2.57
N ARG A 195 -0.58 -20.62 -1.87
CA ARG A 195 0.36 -21.73 -1.97
C ARG A 195 -0.35 -22.96 -2.48
N THR A 196 0.16 -23.53 -3.55
CA THR A 196 -0.32 -24.83 -4.06
C THR A 196 0.52 -25.96 -3.47
N VAL A 197 -0.14 -26.96 -2.90
CA VAL A 197 0.50 -28.15 -2.34
C VAL A 197 -0.13 -29.38 -2.98
N PRO A 198 0.65 -30.30 -3.58
CA PRO A 198 0.10 -31.55 -4.06
C PRO A 198 -0.46 -32.35 -2.88
N SER A 199 -1.66 -32.90 -3.04
CA SER A 199 -2.31 -33.75 -2.03
C SER A 199 -2.60 -35.14 -2.58
N LEU A 200 -2.44 -36.15 -1.74
CA LEU A 200 -2.77 -37.54 -2.05
C LEU A 200 -3.92 -37.96 -1.14
N ASP A 201 -5.01 -38.47 -1.71
CA ASP A 201 -6.24 -38.80 -0.98
C ASP A 201 -6.18 -40.14 -0.22
N GLY A 202 -5.01 -40.78 -0.17
CA GLY A 202 -4.79 -42.09 0.44
C GLY A 202 -5.41 -43.28 -0.32
N LYS A 203 -6.16 -43.04 -1.40
CA LYS A 203 -6.76 -44.05 -2.29
C LYS A 203 -6.13 -44.09 -3.69
N GLY A 204 -5.04 -43.35 -3.89
CA GLY A 204 -4.34 -43.23 -5.16
C GLY A 204 -4.83 -42.08 -6.04
N GLY A 205 -5.76 -41.25 -5.55
CA GLY A 205 -6.14 -40.00 -6.17
C GLY A 205 -5.10 -38.91 -5.90
N ALA A 206 -4.64 -38.27 -6.96
CA ALA A 206 -3.79 -37.08 -6.88
C ALA A 206 -4.65 -35.82 -7.01
N GLY A 207 -4.44 -34.86 -6.11
CA GLY A 207 -5.10 -33.56 -6.10
C GLY A 207 -4.12 -32.41 -5.87
N VAL A 208 -4.63 -31.19 -5.91
CA VAL A 208 -3.91 -29.96 -5.55
C VAL A 208 -4.73 -29.24 -4.49
N THR A 209 -4.10 -28.97 -3.36
CA THR A 209 -4.68 -28.15 -2.28
C THR A 209 -4.15 -26.73 -2.40
N PHE A 210 -5.06 -25.75 -2.38
CA PHE A 210 -4.73 -24.34 -2.31
C PHE A 210 -4.78 -23.91 -0.85
N ILE A 211 -3.67 -23.39 -0.35
CA ILE A 211 -3.56 -22.80 0.99
C ILE A 211 -3.51 -21.29 0.80
N TYR A 212 -4.50 -20.61 1.35
CA TYR A 212 -4.58 -19.16 1.39
C TYR A 212 -4.05 -18.69 2.74
N GLU A 213 -3.09 -17.77 2.75
CA GLU A 213 -2.74 -17.03 3.95
C GLU A 213 -3.64 -15.80 4.05
N PHE A 214 -4.54 -15.81 5.05
CA PHE A 214 -5.38 -14.68 5.46
C PHE A 214 -4.79 -14.02 6.71
#